data_AF-A0A3B9SXX7-F1
#
_entry.id   AF-A0A3B9SXX7-F1
#
_cell.length_a   1.000
_cell.length_b   1.000
_cell.length_c   1.000
_cell.angle_alpha   90.00
_cell.angle_beta   90.00
_cell.angle_gamma   90.00
#
_symmetry.space_group_name_H-M   'P 1'
#
loop_
_entity.id
_entity.type
_entity.pdbx_description
1 polymer ?
#
loop_
_entity_poly.entity_id
_entity_poly.type
_entity_poly.pdbx_seq_one_letter_code
_entity_poly.pdbx_strand_id
1 'polypeptide(L)'
;MKKNYIAALAAFMMAAVCMTGCGESIPDAEDGTKETPVLSLDDTDGKDEVLTMDDGSTVIATDDGSFISEEDGGLVWNYLAGTCTVKFPIEWKDRFVVRGTSVYSKKCYEKKENSGELFTIVFSRDINMLQGPKPAVVFGVIHDMYAVITTPENPNYDAADAEIATEYADLSAKLSDVFQNAVCGDTPNFKPINLTNYVPAAESAASVLPGTWKLASLTDDAAFSPYVVFRASDSTFGYKYGENDLKLGAYYANKNAETYEWNTDNWGDAGLIFSEGKVYRVTYYETAPRTLDFEVVYSPDAETDSLIGNKFNYDSEEQGIRQTEADPTEAALS
;
A
#
# COMPACT_ATOMS: atom_id res chain seq x y z
N MET A 1 6.96 35.01 2.13
CA MET A 1 7.32 34.17 3.30
C MET A 1 6.10 33.34 3.65
N LYS A 2 5.99 32.12 3.13
CA LYS A 2 4.79 31.25 3.26
C LYS A 2 5.25 29.79 3.28
N LYS A 3 5.75 29.27 4.41
CA LYS A 3 6.06 27.82 4.56
C LYS A 3 5.97 27.25 5.99
N ASN A 4 5.60 28.03 7.03
CA ASN A 4 5.77 27.57 8.43
C ASN A 4 4.47 27.35 9.24
N TYR A 5 3.27 27.47 8.65
CA TYR A 5 2.02 27.42 9.44
C TYR A 5 1.38 26.01 9.53
N ILE A 6 1.62 25.13 8.55
CA ILE A 6 1.03 23.78 8.54
C ILE A 6 1.73 22.84 9.55
N ALA A 7 3.05 23.00 9.73
CA ALA A 7 3.81 22.23 10.70
C ALA A 7 3.39 22.50 12.16
N ALA A 8 2.90 23.70 12.46
CA ALA A 8 2.42 24.06 13.80
C ALA A 8 1.07 23.41 14.14
N LEU A 9 0.20 23.19 13.13
CA LEU A 9 -1.11 22.55 13.33
C LEU A 9 -0.96 21.04 13.54
N ALA A 10 -0.07 20.38 12.78
CA ALA A 10 0.23 18.96 12.94
C ALA A 10 0.93 18.65 14.29
N ALA A 11 1.81 19.54 14.75
CA ALA A 11 2.44 19.43 16.08
C ALA A 11 1.44 19.62 17.24
N PHE A 12 0.38 20.41 17.04
CA PHE A 12 -0.64 20.66 18.06
C PHE A 12 -1.61 19.49 18.23
N MET A 13 -1.97 18.79 17.14
CA MET A 13 -2.81 17.59 17.23
C MET A 13 -2.09 16.39 17.88
N MET A 14 -0.76 16.23 17.70
CA MET A 14 0.00 15.18 18.38
C MET A 14 0.05 15.35 19.90
N ALA A 15 -0.04 16.59 20.41
CA ALA A 15 -0.01 16.86 21.85
C ALA A 15 -1.32 16.45 22.56
N ALA A 16 -2.46 16.46 21.85
CA ALA A 16 -3.75 16.07 22.43
C ALA A 16 -3.89 14.55 22.61
N VAL A 17 -3.27 13.75 21.74
CA VAL A 17 -3.35 12.27 21.79
C VAL A 17 -2.44 11.66 22.88
N CYS A 18 -1.49 12.43 23.43
CA CYS A 18 -0.61 11.96 24.51
C CYS A 18 -1.15 12.20 25.94
N MET A 19 -2.35 12.79 26.12
CA MET A 19 -2.83 13.20 27.45
C MET A 19 -3.82 12.24 28.14
N THR A 20 -3.99 11.01 27.66
CA THR A 20 -4.71 9.95 28.39
C THR A 20 -3.74 8.94 29.00
N GLY A 21 -2.90 9.37 29.94
CA GLY A 21 -2.17 8.42 30.80
C GLY A 21 -0.88 8.93 31.42
N CYS A 22 -0.99 9.72 32.48
CA CYS A 22 -0.21 9.62 33.72
C CYS A 22 -0.49 10.88 34.55
N GLY A 23 -1.15 10.71 35.69
CA GLY A 23 -1.33 11.78 36.65
C GLY A 23 -0.02 12.03 37.39
N GLU A 24 0.52 13.23 37.25
CA GLU A 24 1.34 13.85 38.28
C GLU A 24 1.16 15.37 38.20
N SER A 25 0.82 15.96 39.34
CA SER A 25 0.55 17.38 39.49
C SER A 25 1.86 18.14 39.66
N ILE A 26 2.06 19.19 38.86
CA ILE A 26 3.16 20.16 39.01
C ILE A 26 2.53 21.54 39.18
N PRO A 27 3.01 22.38 40.13
CA PRO A 27 2.24 23.50 40.67
C PRO A 27 2.31 24.78 39.81
N ASP A 28 1.30 25.61 40.05
CA ASP A 28 1.00 26.90 39.43
C ASP A 28 2.22 27.82 39.22
N ALA A 29 2.36 28.27 37.97
CA ALA A 29 3.10 29.48 37.62
C ALA A 29 2.13 30.44 36.93
N GLU A 30 1.74 31.50 37.64
CA GLU A 30 1.07 32.67 37.06
C GLU A 30 2.00 33.36 36.06
N ASP A 31 1.69 33.32 34.76
CA ASP A 31 2.11 34.38 33.83
C ASP A 31 1.22 34.44 32.57
N GLY A 32 0.39 35.48 32.50
CA GLY A 32 0.26 36.36 31.32
C GLY A 32 0.02 35.84 29.90
N THR A 33 -0.35 34.57 29.66
CA THR A 33 -0.55 34.08 28.29
C THR A 33 -1.91 34.46 27.73
N LYS A 34 -1.91 35.24 26.64
CA LYS A 34 -3.04 35.36 25.69
C LYS A 34 -3.68 33.98 25.51
N GLU A 35 -4.97 33.90 25.77
CA GLU A 35 -5.79 32.72 25.50
C GLU A 35 -5.49 32.23 24.08
N THR A 36 -4.79 31.11 24.01
CA THR A 36 -4.61 30.38 22.78
C THR A 36 -5.93 29.66 22.58
N PRO A 37 -6.64 29.81 21.45
CA PRO A 37 -7.92 29.12 21.27
C PRO A 37 -7.63 27.61 21.30
N VAL A 38 -7.93 26.98 22.43
CA VAL A 38 -7.97 25.54 22.57
C VAL A 38 -9.24 25.11 21.86
N LEU A 39 -9.10 24.52 20.69
CA LEU A 39 -10.20 23.86 20.00
C LEU A 39 -10.58 22.64 20.85
N SER A 40 -11.65 22.74 21.65
CA SER A 40 -12.25 21.59 22.31
C SER A 40 -13.22 20.94 21.32
N LEU A 41 -12.85 19.76 20.81
CA LEU A 41 -13.74 18.88 20.07
C LEU A 41 -14.61 18.16 21.12
N ASP A 42 -15.91 18.46 21.15
CA ASP A 42 -16.85 17.86 22.10
C ASP A 42 -17.65 16.76 21.36
N ASP A 43 -17.03 15.59 21.24
CA ASP A 43 -17.50 14.47 20.42
C ASP A 43 -18.60 13.68 21.13
N THR A 44 -19.86 13.91 20.72
CA THR A 44 -21.01 13.11 21.17
C THR A 44 -21.99 12.71 20.09
N ASP A 45 -21.82 13.13 18.82
CA ASP A 45 -22.84 12.91 17.78
C ASP A 45 -22.38 12.18 16.51
N GLY A 46 -21.09 11.81 16.40
CA GLY A 46 -20.56 11.02 15.27
C GLY A 46 -20.65 11.74 13.91
N LYS A 47 -20.74 13.07 13.91
CA LYS A 47 -20.73 13.88 12.69
C LYS A 47 -19.37 14.53 12.47
N ASP A 48 -19.02 14.71 11.21
CA ASP A 48 -17.80 15.40 10.82
C ASP A 48 -17.85 16.87 11.26
N GLU A 49 -16.77 17.35 11.87
CA GLU A 49 -16.68 18.74 12.29
C GLU A 49 -16.12 19.61 11.16
N VAL A 50 -16.85 20.68 10.80
CA VAL A 50 -16.42 21.63 9.78
C VAL A 50 -15.79 22.85 10.44
N LEU A 51 -14.49 22.99 10.28
CA LEU A 51 -13.68 24.10 10.77
C LEU A 51 -13.46 25.11 9.65
N THR A 52 -13.78 26.39 9.90
CA THR A 52 -13.46 27.48 8.98
C THR A 52 -12.22 28.22 9.49
N MET A 53 -11.17 28.27 8.68
CA MET A 53 -9.90 28.93 9.01
C MET A 53 -9.99 30.45 8.79
N ASP A 54 -9.06 31.19 9.38
CA ASP A 54 -8.97 32.67 9.27
C ASP A 54 -8.81 33.16 7.82
N ASP A 55 -8.28 32.33 6.93
CA ASP A 55 -8.14 32.62 5.50
C ASP A 55 -9.38 32.28 4.66
N GLY A 56 -10.45 31.81 5.31
CA GLY A 56 -11.71 31.41 4.70
C GLY A 56 -11.71 30.00 4.12
N SER A 57 -10.62 29.23 4.25
CA SER A 57 -10.59 27.82 3.89
C SER A 57 -11.39 26.96 4.88
N THR A 58 -11.92 25.84 4.40
CA THR A 58 -12.66 24.87 5.21
C THR A 58 -11.84 23.59 5.39
N VAL A 59 -11.80 23.11 6.63
CA VAL A 59 -11.20 21.82 7.01
C VAL A 59 -12.29 20.97 7.65
N ILE A 60 -12.46 19.75 7.17
CA ILE A 60 -13.38 18.77 7.75
C ILE A 60 -12.54 17.82 8.60
N ALA A 61 -12.74 17.83 9.92
CA ALA A 61 -12.14 16.84 10.81
C ALA A 61 -13.07 15.63 10.91
N THR A 62 -12.51 14.44 10.73
CA THR A 62 -13.24 13.17 10.87
C THR A 62 -13.05 12.61 12.28
N ASP A 63 -13.93 11.69 12.65
CA ASP A 63 -13.95 10.98 13.94
C ASP A 63 -12.64 10.23 14.27
N ASP A 64 -11.88 9.80 13.25
CA ASP A 64 -10.60 9.10 13.41
C ASP A 64 -9.38 10.02 13.48
N GLY A 65 -9.57 11.34 13.57
CA GLY A 65 -8.49 12.34 13.64
C GLY A 65 -7.81 12.61 12.30
N SER A 66 -8.33 12.08 11.20
CA SER A 66 -7.97 12.52 9.85
C SER A 66 -8.65 13.85 9.51
N PHE A 67 -8.21 14.52 8.45
CA PHE A 67 -8.83 15.77 8.03
C PHE A 67 -8.82 15.96 6.52
N ILE A 68 -9.84 16.63 6.01
CA ILE A 68 -10.00 16.96 4.59
C ILE A 68 -9.91 18.47 4.44
N SER A 69 -8.98 18.95 3.62
CA SER A 69 -8.83 20.36 3.27
C SER A 69 -9.13 20.61 1.80
N GLU A 70 -9.72 21.76 1.49
CA GLU A 70 -9.86 22.21 0.10
C GLU A 70 -8.54 22.86 -0.36
N GLU A 71 -8.00 22.37 -1.47
CA GLU A 71 -6.77 22.90 -2.10
C GLU A 71 -7.01 23.21 -3.57
N ASP A 72 -6.07 23.91 -4.23
CA ASP A 72 -6.17 24.26 -5.64
C ASP A 72 -6.45 23.00 -6.51
N GLY A 73 -7.68 22.95 -7.02
CA GLY A 73 -8.16 21.90 -7.92
C GLY A 73 -8.67 20.60 -7.28
N GLY A 74 -8.86 20.53 -5.96
CA GLY A 74 -9.43 19.33 -5.35
C GLY A 74 -9.57 19.35 -3.83
N LEU A 75 -9.99 18.22 -3.27
CA LEU A 75 -10.10 18.00 -1.83
C LEU A 75 -8.99 17.04 -1.42
N VAL A 76 -8.19 17.40 -0.42
CA VAL A 76 -7.07 16.59 0.06
C VAL A 76 -7.42 16.00 1.40
N TRP A 77 -7.55 14.68 1.44
CA TRP A 77 -7.68 13.92 2.68
C TRP A 77 -6.29 13.56 3.20
N ASN A 78 -5.99 14.08 4.38
CA ASN A 78 -4.79 13.82 5.15
C ASN A 78 -5.12 12.78 6.23
N TYR A 79 -4.60 11.58 6.04
CA TYR A 79 -4.76 10.44 6.93
C TYR A 79 -3.45 10.16 7.68
N LEU A 80 -3.55 9.65 8.92
CA LEU A 80 -2.41 9.47 9.84
C LEU A 80 -1.56 10.74 9.96
N ALA A 81 -2.14 11.85 10.40
CA ALA A 81 -1.46 13.15 10.54
C ALA A 81 -0.76 13.63 9.24
N GLY A 82 -1.29 13.22 8.07
CA GLY A 82 -0.76 13.60 6.76
C GLY A 82 0.33 12.67 6.21
N THR A 83 0.66 11.58 6.89
CA THR A 83 1.59 10.56 6.35
C THR A 83 1.02 9.91 5.08
N CYS A 84 -0.29 9.70 5.02
CA CYS A 84 -0.99 9.32 3.80
C CYS A 84 -1.85 10.50 3.32
N THR A 85 -1.80 10.79 2.02
CA THR A 85 -2.63 11.81 1.39
C THR A 85 -3.37 11.23 0.20
N VAL A 86 -4.67 11.50 0.11
CA VAL A 86 -5.50 11.15 -1.04
C VAL A 86 -6.16 12.42 -1.58
N LYS A 87 -5.96 12.72 -2.86
CA LYS A 87 -6.59 13.86 -3.52
C LYS A 87 -7.83 13.43 -4.30
N PHE A 88 -8.97 13.96 -3.91
CA PHE A 88 -10.23 13.84 -4.63
C PHE A 88 -10.41 15.03 -5.58
N PRO A 89 -11.05 14.81 -6.74
CA PRO A 89 -11.38 15.91 -7.64
C PRO A 89 -12.50 16.77 -7.05
N ILE A 90 -12.51 18.08 -7.35
CA ILE A 90 -13.37 19.05 -6.67
C ILE A 90 -14.87 18.73 -6.80
N GLU A 91 -15.30 18.09 -7.88
CA GLU A 91 -16.68 17.68 -8.09
C GLU A 91 -17.17 16.55 -7.17
N TRP A 92 -16.28 15.98 -6.34
CA TRP A 92 -16.65 15.07 -5.25
C TRP A 92 -17.10 15.83 -3.99
N LYS A 93 -16.93 17.15 -3.93
CA LYS A 93 -17.39 17.96 -2.81
C LYS A 93 -18.85 17.66 -2.47
N ASP A 94 -19.08 17.39 -1.19
CA ASP A 94 -20.39 17.03 -0.63
C ASP A 94 -21.00 15.72 -1.15
N ARG A 95 -20.25 14.86 -1.85
CA ARG A 95 -20.74 13.58 -2.42
C ARG A 95 -20.14 12.34 -1.80
N PHE A 96 -19.15 12.48 -0.92
CA PHE A 96 -18.55 11.36 -0.20
C PHE A 96 -18.46 11.66 1.29
N VAL A 97 -18.25 10.58 2.05
CA VAL A 97 -18.02 10.60 3.49
C VAL A 97 -16.82 9.68 3.76
N VAL A 98 -15.97 10.08 4.71
CA VAL A 98 -14.84 9.27 5.18
C VAL A 98 -15.15 8.78 6.59
N ARG A 99 -15.03 7.47 6.83
CA ARG A 99 -15.17 6.88 8.17
C ARG A 99 -14.01 5.93 8.40
N GLY A 100 -13.15 6.27 9.35
CA GLY A 100 -11.88 5.56 9.54
C GLY A 100 -11.08 5.50 8.24
N THR A 101 -10.69 4.29 7.85
CA THR A 101 -9.91 4.01 6.63
C THR A 101 -10.72 3.98 5.33
N SER A 102 -12.03 4.18 5.40
CA SER A 102 -12.96 3.85 4.31
C SER A 102 -13.68 5.09 3.78
N VAL A 103 -13.85 5.12 2.45
CA VAL A 103 -14.54 6.20 1.75
C VAL A 103 -15.84 5.67 1.16
N TYR A 104 -16.93 6.36 1.43
CA TYR A 104 -18.29 5.97 1.05
C TYR A 104 -18.92 7.02 0.14
N SER A 105 -19.79 6.57 -0.77
CA SER A 105 -20.77 7.43 -1.43
C SER A 105 -21.74 8.00 -0.39
N LYS A 106 -21.91 9.32 -0.34
CA LYS A 106 -22.69 9.98 0.72
C LYS A 106 -24.16 9.60 0.67
N LYS A 107 -24.78 9.57 -0.51
CA LYS A 107 -26.19 9.17 -0.64
C LYS A 107 -26.43 7.74 -0.20
N CYS A 108 -25.47 6.83 -0.45
CA CYS A 108 -25.56 5.46 0.05
C CYS A 108 -25.51 5.48 1.59
N TYR A 109 -24.48 6.13 2.14
CA TYR A 109 -24.23 6.18 3.58
C TYR A 109 -25.40 6.79 4.37
N GLU A 110 -26.00 7.89 3.87
CA GLU A 110 -27.15 8.55 4.51
C GLU A 110 -28.41 7.68 4.53
N LYS A 111 -28.57 6.77 3.57
CA LYS A 111 -29.71 5.84 3.52
C LYS A 111 -29.51 4.67 4.47
N LYS A 112 -28.27 4.18 4.55
CA LYS A 112 -27.85 3.12 5.46
C LYS A 112 -26.37 3.31 5.76
N GLU A 113 -26.05 3.52 7.03
CA GLU A 113 -24.66 3.64 7.49
C GLU A 113 -23.83 2.44 7.02
N ASN A 114 -22.57 2.69 6.69
CA ASN A 114 -21.60 1.70 6.19
C ASN A 114 -22.06 1.00 4.89
N SER A 115 -22.81 1.72 4.04
CA SER A 115 -23.22 1.26 2.71
C SER A 115 -22.63 2.17 1.62
N GLY A 116 -22.44 1.61 0.42
CA GLY A 116 -21.82 2.29 -0.72
C GLY A 116 -20.34 2.60 -0.54
N GLU A 117 -19.59 1.70 0.10
CA GLU A 117 -18.13 1.79 0.17
C GLU A 117 -17.55 1.86 -1.24
N LEU A 118 -16.68 2.84 -1.48
CA LEU A 118 -15.97 3.04 -2.73
C LEU A 118 -14.60 2.37 -2.66
N PHE A 119 -13.87 2.60 -1.57
CA PHE A 119 -12.59 1.97 -1.27
C PHE A 119 -12.22 2.09 0.20
N THR A 120 -11.25 1.29 0.60
CA THR A 120 -10.66 1.27 1.95
C THR A 120 -9.14 1.25 1.84
N ILE A 121 -8.46 1.94 2.76
CA ILE A 121 -7.01 1.90 2.94
C ILE A 121 -6.67 0.82 3.96
N VAL A 122 -5.76 -0.08 3.61
CA VAL A 122 -5.27 -1.16 4.48
C VAL A 122 -3.74 -1.09 4.55
N PHE A 123 -3.19 -1.29 5.75
CA PHE A 123 -1.75 -1.47 5.93
C PHE A 123 -1.45 -2.94 6.17
N SER A 124 -0.52 -3.49 5.41
CA SER A 124 -0.08 -4.87 5.62
C SER A 124 1.43 -5.01 5.44
N ARG A 125 2.05 -5.85 6.27
CA ARG A 125 3.44 -6.31 6.05
C ARG A 125 3.51 -7.44 5.03
N ASP A 126 2.41 -8.18 4.88
CA ASP A 126 2.28 -9.26 3.92
C ASP A 126 1.10 -9.00 2.99
N ILE A 127 1.41 -8.55 1.78
CA ILE A 127 0.39 -8.23 0.79
C ILE A 127 -0.40 -9.48 0.35
N ASN A 128 0.16 -10.70 0.48
CA ASN A 128 -0.55 -11.94 0.20
C ASN A 128 -1.71 -12.20 1.17
N MET A 129 -1.75 -11.54 2.33
CA MET A 129 -2.89 -11.64 3.26
C MET A 129 -4.13 -10.89 2.78
N LEU A 130 -4.01 -10.02 1.76
CA LEU A 130 -5.11 -9.23 1.20
C LEU A 130 -5.89 -9.98 0.11
N GLN A 131 -6.13 -11.29 0.27
CA GLN A 131 -6.72 -12.14 -0.78
C GLN A 131 -8.16 -11.75 -1.16
N GLY A 132 -8.87 -10.99 -0.30
CA GLY A 132 -10.21 -10.48 -0.58
C GLY A 132 -10.66 -9.43 0.45
N PRO A 133 -11.10 -8.22 0.04
CA PRO A 133 -11.08 -7.67 -1.32
C PRO A 133 -9.65 -7.53 -1.87
N LYS A 134 -9.47 -7.85 -3.15
CA LYS A 134 -8.14 -7.79 -3.78
C LYS A 134 -7.59 -6.36 -3.77
N PRO A 135 -6.28 -6.19 -3.55
CA PRO A 135 -5.65 -4.89 -3.56
C PRO A 135 -5.72 -4.28 -4.97
N ALA A 136 -6.22 -3.05 -5.06
CA ALA A 136 -6.32 -2.31 -6.30
C ALA A 136 -5.02 -1.54 -6.59
N VAL A 137 -4.46 -0.88 -5.57
CA VAL A 137 -3.27 -0.04 -5.71
C VAL A 137 -2.41 -0.11 -4.45
N VAL A 138 -1.09 -0.23 -4.62
CA VAL A 138 -0.11 0.08 -3.55
C VAL A 138 0.32 1.52 -3.78
N PHE A 139 0.16 2.38 -2.77
CA PHE A 139 0.39 3.83 -2.92
C PHE A 139 1.46 4.38 -1.96
N GLY A 140 2.10 3.50 -1.19
CA GLY A 140 3.15 3.91 -0.28
C GLY A 140 3.67 2.78 0.58
N VAL A 141 4.72 3.08 1.33
CA VAL A 141 5.27 2.25 2.39
C VAL A 141 5.51 3.12 3.61
N ILE A 142 5.06 2.66 4.77
CA ILE A 142 5.37 3.26 6.07
C ILE A 142 6.11 2.21 6.89
N HIS A 143 7.36 2.50 7.25
CA HIS A 143 8.25 1.52 7.89
C HIS A 143 8.37 0.24 7.05
N ASP A 144 7.82 -0.88 7.52
CA ASP A 144 7.79 -2.18 6.84
C ASP A 144 6.39 -2.58 6.35
N MET A 145 5.43 -1.65 6.39
CA MET A 145 4.04 -1.89 5.98
C MET A 145 3.74 -1.22 4.64
N TYR A 146 3.14 -1.99 3.74
CA TYR A 146 2.59 -1.49 2.48
C TYR A 146 1.25 -0.82 2.74
N ALA A 147 1.10 0.42 2.26
CA ALA A 147 -0.17 1.12 2.23
C ALA A 147 -0.91 0.77 0.94
N VAL A 148 -2.08 0.17 1.09
CA VAL A 148 -2.82 -0.48 -0.01
C VAL A 148 -4.25 0.05 -0.05
N ILE A 149 -4.74 0.34 -1.25
CA ILE A 149 -6.16 0.64 -1.48
C ILE A 149 -6.83 -0.64 -1.97
N THR A 150 -7.90 -1.04 -1.29
CA THR A 150 -8.79 -2.14 -1.70
C THR A 150 -10.15 -1.59 -2.07
N THR A 151 -10.77 -2.13 -3.12
CA THR A 151 -12.16 -1.82 -3.50
C THR A 151 -13.07 -2.98 -3.15
N PRO A 152 -14.28 -2.75 -2.64
CA PRO A 152 -15.20 -3.84 -2.34
C PRO A 152 -15.59 -4.60 -3.62
N GLU A 153 -15.50 -5.93 -3.59
CA GLU A 153 -15.91 -6.77 -4.73
C GLU A 153 -17.42 -6.68 -4.99
N ASN A 154 -18.19 -6.56 -3.91
CA ASN A 154 -19.65 -6.46 -3.93
C ASN A 154 -20.07 -5.23 -3.13
N PRO A 155 -20.16 -4.05 -3.76
CA PRO A 155 -20.56 -2.84 -3.05
C PRO A 155 -22.01 -2.96 -2.58
N ASN A 156 -22.21 -2.73 -1.28
CA ASN A 156 -23.51 -2.82 -0.64
C ASN A 156 -24.27 -1.50 -0.80
N TYR A 157 -25.12 -1.36 -1.81
CA TYR A 157 -26.04 -0.23 -1.97
C TYR A 157 -27.32 -0.65 -2.70
N ASP A 158 -28.40 0.14 -2.59
CA ASP A 158 -29.64 -0.10 -3.32
C ASP A 158 -29.52 0.34 -4.78
N ALA A 159 -29.25 -0.61 -5.67
CA ALA A 159 -29.13 -0.36 -7.10
C ALA A 159 -30.47 -0.02 -7.79
N ALA A 160 -31.62 -0.18 -7.11
CA ALA A 160 -32.93 0.19 -7.64
C ALA A 160 -33.25 1.68 -7.44
N ASP A 161 -32.63 2.33 -6.45
CA ASP A 161 -32.73 3.77 -6.25
C ASP A 161 -31.80 4.47 -7.26
N ALA A 162 -32.41 5.06 -8.29
CA ALA A 162 -31.67 5.67 -9.41
C ALA A 162 -30.72 6.78 -8.96
N GLU A 163 -31.05 7.53 -7.91
CA GLU A 163 -30.18 8.60 -7.42
C GLU A 163 -28.94 8.06 -6.72
N ILE A 164 -29.10 7.02 -5.90
CA ILE A 164 -28.01 6.33 -5.20
C ILE A 164 -27.10 5.65 -6.24
N ALA A 165 -27.70 4.92 -7.17
CA ALA A 165 -26.97 4.21 -8.21
C ALA A 165 -26.19 5.16 -9.12
N THR A 166 -26.76 6.31 -9.48
CA THR A 166 -26.09 7.31 -10.30
C THR A 166 -24.89 7.93 -9.58
N GLU A 167 -25.06 8.36 -8.32
CA GLU A 167 -23.95 8.93 -7.56
C GLU A 167 -22.82 7.91 -7.36
N TYR A 168 -23.16 6.69 -6.94
CA TYR A 168 -22.18 5.64 -6.74
C TYR A 168 -21.42 5.32 -8.04
N ALA A 169 -22.14 5.17 -9.16
CA ALA A 169 -21.53 4.92 -10.46
C ALA A 169 -20.58 6.06 -10.89
N ASP A 170 -21.01 7.31 -10.73
CA ASP A 170 -20.20 8.48 -11.07
C ASP A 170 -18.89 8.57 -10.26
N LEU A 171 -18.97 8.32 -8.95
CA LEU A 171 -17.79 8.34 -8.07
C LEU A 171 -16.89 7.15 -8.38
N SER A 172 -17.45 5.94 -8.50
CA SER A 172 -16.69 4.72 -8.80
C SER A 172 -15.92 4.80 -10.12
N ALA A 173 -16.48 5.46 -11.15
CA ALA A 173 -15.83 5.66 -12.44
C ALA A 173 -14.56 6.52 -12.39
N LYS A 174 -14.38 7.32 -11.32
CA LYS A 174 -13.23 8.23 -11.13
C LYS A 174 -12.19 7.71 -10.15
N LEU A 175 -12.40 6.50 -9.59
CA LEU A 175 -11.50 5.94 -8.59
C LEU A 175 -10.06 5.77 -9.09
N SER A 176 -9.87 5.42 -10.36
CA SER A 176 -8.53 5.31 -10.94
C SER A 176 -7.74 6.61 -10.79
N ASP A 177 -8.36 7.76 -11.08
CA ASP A 177 -7.69 9.06 -10.96
C ASP A 177 -7.37 9.40 -9.51
N VAL A 178 -8.30 9.10 -8.58
CA VAL A 178 -8.07 9.27 -7.13
C VAL A 178 -6.88 8.43 -6.67
N PHE A 179 -6.81 7.16 -7.08
CA PHE A 179 -5.77 6.24 -6.64
C PHE A 179 -4.39 6.61 -7.18
N GLN A 180 -4.30 7.12 -8.41
CA GLN A 180 -3.02 7.54 -9.01
C GLN A 180 -2.46 8.82 -8.37
N ASN A 181 -3.28 9.58 -7.64
CA ASN A 181 -2.85 10.76 -6.89
C ASN A 181 -2.68 10.49 -5.38
N ALA A 182 -2.94 9.26 -4.92
CA ALA A 182 -2.70 8.88 -3.54
C ALA A 182 -1.20 8.71 -3.29
N VAL A 183 -0.72 9.14 -2.14
CA VAL A 183 0.69 8.98 -1.71
C VAL A 183 0.70 8.61 -0.25
N CYS A 184 1.58 7.69 0.16
CA CYS A 184 1.82 7.45 1.56
C CYS A 184 3.27 7.16 1.92
N GLY A 185 3.67 7.66 3.09
CA GLY A 185 5.01 7.51 3.65
C GLY A 185 5.92 8.72 3.38
N ASP A 186 7.11 8.66 3.95
CA ASP A 186 8.06 9.80 3.97
C ASP A 186 8.79 10.01 2.64
N THR A 187 8.53 9.15 1.66
CA THR A 187 9.21 9.17 0.37
C THR A 187 8.36 9.88 -0.68
N PRO A 188 8.68 11.14 -1.02
CA PRO A 188 7.87 11.97 -1.93
C PRO A 188 7.82 11.47 -3.39
N ASN A 189 8.48 10.34 -3.69
CA ASN A 189 8.60 9.78 -5.04
C ASN A 189 7.96 8.40 -5.21
N PHE A 190 7.26 7.86 -4.19
CA PHE A 190 6.53 6.60 -4.39
C PHE A 190 5.43 6.84 -5.43
N LYS A 191 5.54 6.19 -6.59
CA LYS A 191 4.51 6.23 -7.62
C LYS A 191 3.52 5.10 -7.36
N PRO A 192 2.21 5.38 -7.23
CA PRO A 192 1.22 4.34 -7.04
C PRO A 192 1.32 3.23 -8.08
N ILE A 193 1.30 1.99 -7.62
CA ILE A 193 1.42 0.80 -8.45
C ILE A 193 0.03 0.18 -8.58
N ASN A 194 -0.51 0.18 -9.79
CA ASN A 194 -1.79 -0.43 -10.08
C ASN A 194 -1.66 -1.97 -10.08
N LEU A 195 -2.32 -2.61 -9.13
CA LEU A 195 -2.27 -4.06 -8.94
C LEU A 195 -3.35 -4.83 -9.72
N THR A 196 -4.25 -4.16 -10.44
CA THR A 196 -5.32 -4.84 -11.22
C THR A 196 -4.77 -5.75 -12.32
N ASN A 197 -3.53 -5.53 -12.77
CA ASN A 197 -2.83 -6.37 -13.75
C ASN A 197 -1.96 -7.45 -13.12
N TYR A 198 -1.92 -7.55 -11.79
CA TYR A 198 -1.09 -8.51 -11.09
C TYR A 198 -1.98 -9.45 -10.28
N VAL A 199 -1.57 -10.70 -10.17
CA VAL A 199 -2.25 -11.73 -9.40
C VAL A 199 -1.25 -12.44 -8.51
N PRO A 200 -1.67 -12.99 -7.35
CA PRO A 200 -0.83 -13.92 -6.61
C PRO A 200 -0.31 -15.01 -7.55
N ALA A 201 0.96 -15.34 -7.48
CA ALA A 201 1.57 -16.34 -8.37
C ALA A 201 0.88 -17.71 -8.30
N ALA A 202 0.30 -18.05 -7.14
CA ALA A 202 -0.51 -19.27 -6.95
C ALA A 202 -1.78 -19.29 -7.80
N GLU A 203 -2.32 -18.12 -8.16
CA GLU A 203 -3.52 -17.96 -9.00
C GLU A 203 -3.18 -17.77 -10.48
N SER A 204 -1.90 -17.59 -10.82
CA SER A 204 -1.46 -17.40 -12.20
C SER A 204 -1.52 -18.73 -12.97
N ALA A 205 -2.22 -18.72 -14.11
CA ALA A 205 -2.18 -19.84 -15.06
C ALA A 205 -0.78 -20.03 -15.68
N ALA A 206 0.03 -18.97 -15.71
CA ALA A 206 1.44 -19.03 -16.07
C ALA A 206 2.27 -19.18 -14.78
N SER A 207 2.77 -20.38 -14.50
CA SER A 207 3.70 -20.62 -13.38
C SER A 207 5.09 -20.16 -13.80
N VAL A 208 5.35 -18.86 -13.67
CA VAL A 208 6.44 -18.25 -14.46
C VAL A 208 7.84 -18.59 -13.97
N LEU A 209 8.09 -18.63 -12.65
CA LEU A 209 9.47 -18.59 -12.14
C LEU A 209 9.81 -19.60 -11.02
N PRO A 210 9.13 -20.76 -10.85
CA PRO A 210 9.49 -21.64 -9.75
C PRO A 210 10.96 -22.07 -9.85
N GLY A 211 11.69 -21.97 -8.74
CA GLY A 211 13.08 -22.40 -8.66
C GLY A 211 14.01 -21.43 -7.93
N THR A 212 15.30 -21.75 -8.01
CA THR A 212 16.39 -21.00 -7.39
C THR A 212 17.20 -20.30 -8.47
N TRP A 213 17.56 -19.05 -8.24
CA TRP A 213 18.37 -18.24 -9.15
C TRP A 213 19.58 -17.70 -8.42
N LYS A 214 20.76 -17.75 -9.05
CA LYS A 214 22.05 -17.31 -8.48
C LYS A 214 22.58 -16.09 -9.24
N LEU A 215 23.25 -15.17 -8.55
CA LEU A 215 23.80 -13.97 -9.19
C LEU A 215 24.77 -14.32 -10.34
N ALA A 216 24.62 -13.67 -11.50
CA ALA A 216 25.29 -14.06 -12.75
C ALA A 216 26.83 -13.90 -12.79
N SER A 217 27.46 -13.29 -11.77
CA SER A 217 28.86 -12.83 -11.83
C SER A 217 29.78 -13.26 -10.67
N LEU A 218 29.37 -14.20 -9.81
CA LEU A 218 30.22 -14.64 -8.69
C LEU A 218 30.95 -15.96 -8.96
N THR A 219 32.20 -16.02 -8.52
CA THR A 219 33.08 -17.19 -8.50
C THR A 219 32.54 -18.32 -7.62
N ASP A 220 32.91 -19.57 -7.93
CA ASP A 220 32.39 -20.85 -7.41
C ASP A 220 32.35 -21.10 -5.87
N ASP A 221 32.56 -20.09 -5.02
CA ASP A 221 32.37 -20.22 -3.57
C ASP A 221 30.88 -20.13 -3.20
N ALA A 222 30.18 -21.26 -3.37
CA ALA A 222 28.75 -21.43 -3.08
C ALA A 222 28.35 -21.05 -1.64
N ALA A 223 29.29 -20.96 -0.70
CA ALA A 223 29.05 -20.54 0.68
C ALA A 223 28.71 -19.04 0.82
N PHE A 224 28.98 -18.21 -0.20
CA PHE A 224 28.81 -16.74 -0.14
C PHE A 224 28.00 -16.14 -1.30
N SER A 225 27.32 -16.97 -2.10
CA SER A 225 26.59 -16.50 -3.28
C SER A 225 25.16 -16.04 -2.94
N PRO A 226 24.73 -14.83 -3.35
CA PRO A 226 23.34 -14.42 -3.29
C PRO A 226 22.49 -15.32 -4.19
N TYR A 227 21.37 -15.76 -3.66
CA TYR A 227 20.34 -16.43 -4.44
C TYR A 227 18.95 -15.97 -4.06
N VAL A 228 18.03 -16.13 -5.00
CA VAL A 228 16.61 -15.90 -4.82
C VAL A 228 15.84 -17.19 -5.07
N VAL A 229 14.74 -17.37 -4.36
CA VAL A 229 13.84 -18.52 -4.48
C VAL A 229 12.44 -18.01 -4.76
N PHE A 230 11.75 -18.65 -5.70
CA PHE A 230 10.34 -18.41 -5.96
C PHE A 230 9.56 -19.70 -5.73
N ARG A 231 8.51 -19.61 -4.91
CA ARG A 231 7.58 -20.71 -4.67
C ARG A 231 6.20 -20.29 -5.16
N ALA A 232 5.79 -20.88 -6.28
CA ALA A 232 4.53 -20.53 -6.93
C ALA A 232 3.30 -20.92 -6.09
N SER A 233 3.35 -22.03 -5.33
CA SER A 233 2.18 -22.58 -4.61
C SER A 233 1.54 -21.63 -3.60
N ASP A 234 2.31 -20.69 -3.06
CA ASP A 234 1.84 -19.71 -2.08
C ASP A 234 2.39 -18.31 -2.33
N SER A 235 2.85 -18.04 -3.55
CA SER A 235 3.34 -16.73 -3.95
C SER A 235 4.48 -16.19 -3.07
N THR A 236 5.34 -17.07 -2.56
CA THR A 236 6.50 -16.68 -1.73
C THR A 236 7.71 -16.33 -2.59
N PHE A 237 8.33 -15.20 -2.29
CA PHE A 237 9.68 -14.83 -2.68
C PHE A 237 10.64 -15.05 -1.51
N GLY A 238 11.85 -15.52 -1.79
CA GLY A 238 12.93 -15.65 -0.83
C GLY A 238 14.23 -15.03 -1.35
N TYR A 239 14.98 -14.35 -0.50
CA TYR A 239 16.33 -13.85 -0.80
C TYR A 239 17.30 -14.27 0.31
N LYS A 240 18.47 -14.79 -0.07
CA LYS A 240 19.55 -15.11 0.87
C LYS A 240 20.88 -14.61 0.32
N TYR A 241 21.71 -14.09 1.21
CA TYR A 241 23.09 -13.72 0.93
C TYR A 241 24.02 -14.31 1.99
N GLY A 242 24.95 -15.19 1.59
CA GLY A 242 25.88 -15.86 2.49
C GLY A 242 25.21 -16.73 3.56
N GLU A 243 25.73 -16.70 4.79
CA GLU A 243 25.19 -17.44 5.94
C GLU A 243 23.97 -16.78 6.60
N ASN A 244 23.51 -15.64 6.10
CA ASN A 244 22.37 -14.93 6.67
C ASN A 244 21.07 -15.74 6.53
N ASP A 245 20.10 -15.45 7.40
CA ASP A 245 18.77 -16.03 7.32
C ASP A 245 18.07 -15.69 6.00
N LEU A 246 17.27 -16.64 5.51
CA LEU A 246 16.42 -16.46 4.33
C LEU A 246 15.38 -15.36 4.62
N LYS A 247 15.46 -14.26 3.87
CA LYS A 247 14.46 -13.19 3.90
C LYS A 247 13.30 -13.58 3.01
N LEU A 248 12.07 -13.43 3.51
CA LEU A 248 10.85 -13.80 2.79
C LEU A 248 10.09 -12.56 2.34
N GLY A 249 9.31 -12.73 1.28
CA GLY A 249 8.43 -11.73 0.72
C GLY A 249 7.33 -12.36 -0.11
N ALA A 250 6.53 -11.52 -0.75
CA ALA A 250 5.47 -11.90 -1.66
C ALA A 250 5.89 -11.67 -3.12
N TYR A 251 5.40 -12.52 -4.02
CA TYR A 251 5.57 -12.41 -5.46
C TYR A 251 4.21 -12.40 -6.18
N TYR A 252 3.97 -11.33 -6.93
CA TYR A 252 2.77 -11.13 -7.73
C TYR A 252 3.14 -11.22 -9.21
N ALA A 253 2.54 -12.16 -9.93
CA ALA A 253 2.75 -12.34 -11.36
C ALA A 253 1.92 -11.33 -12.15
N ASN A 254 2.49 -10.77 -13.22
CA ASN A 254 1.74 -9.97 -14.17
C ASN A 254 0.83 -10.89 -15.00
N LYS A 255 -0.49 -10.72 -14.93
CA LYS A 255 -1.47 -11.55 -15.63
C LYS A 255 -1.44 -11.36 -17.15
N ASN A 256 -0.94 -10.21 -17.60
CA ASN A 256 -0.83 -9.85 -19.01
C ASN A 256 0.56 -10.16 -19.58
N ALA A 257 1.51 -10.62 -18.75
CA ALA A 257 2.74 -11.18 -19.29
C ALA A 257 2.33 -12.39 -20.12
N GLU A 258 2.47 -12.28 -21.45
CA GLU A 258 2.06 -13.33 -22.37
C GLU A 258 2.71 -14.63 -21.91
N THR A 259 1.87 -15.67 -21.77
CA THR A 259 2.27 -17.06 -21.59
C THR A 259 3.52 -17.32 -22.41
N TYR A 260 4.62 -17.62 -21.70
CA TYR A 260 6.02 -17.78 -22.11
C TYR A 260 6.24 -18.81 -23.22
N GLU A 261 5.56 -18.65 -24.35
CA GLU A 261 5.90 -19.32 -25.58
C GLU A 261 7.08 -18.57 -26.19
N TRP A 262 8.23 -19.24 -26.10
CA TRP A 262 9.43 -19.03 -26.88
C TRP A 262 9.11 -18.34 -28.22
N ASN A 263 9.64 -17.12 -28.40
CA ASN A 263 9.77 -16.41 -29.68
C ASN A 263 8.75 -15.31 -30.04
N THR A 264 8.34 -14.45 -29.09
CA THR A 264 7.82 -13.11 -29.42
C THR A 264 8.71 -12.01 -28.81
N ASP A 265 8.86 -10.90 -29.52
CA ASP A 265 9.66 -9.72 -29.12
C ASP A 265 9.06 -8.95 -27.91
N ASN A 266 8.13 -9.56 -27.17
CA ASN A 266 7.49 -8.98 -25.99
C ASN A 266 8.31 -9.28 -24.73
N TRP A 267 9.42 -8.57 -24.59
CA TRP A 267 10.23 -8.54 -23.37
C TRP A 267 9.56 -7.61 -22.36
N GLY A 268 8.81 -8.16 -21.40
CA GLY A 268 7.92 -7.38 -20.51
C GLY A 268 8.00 -7.78 -19.05
N ASP A 269 7.58 -6.84 -18.20
CA ASP A 269 7.38 -6.96 -16.75
C ASP A 269 6.72 -8.30 -16.38
N ALA A 270 7.47 -9.18 -15.73
CA ALA A 270 7.04 -10.52 -15.31
C ALA A 270 6.22 -10.47 -14.01
N GLY A 271 6.43 -9.45 -13.17
CA GLY A 271 5.76 -9.34 -11.89
C GLY A 271 6.40 -8.36 -10.92
N LEU A 272 5.84 -8.35 -9.71
CA LEU A 272 6.27 -7.52 -8.59
C LEU A 272 6.67 -8.38 -7.41
N ILE A 273 7.66 -7.91 -6.66
CA ILE A 273 8.08 -8.51 -5.39
C ILE A 273 7.94 -7.47 -4.30
N PHE A 274 7.41 -7.92 -3.17
CA PHE A 274 7.26 -7.15 -1.95
C PHE A 274 8.04 -7.86 -0.84
N SER A 275 9.10 -7.26 -0.31
CA SER A 275 9.85 -7.83 0.81
C SER A 275 10.43 -6.72 1.70
N GLU A 276 10.23 -6.83 3.01
CA GLU A 276 10.81 -5.93 4.03
C GLU A 276 10.60 -4.43 3.73
N GLY A 277 9.39 -4.03 3.31
CA GLY A 277 9.08 -2.64 2.96
C GLY A 277 9.65 -2.19 1.61
N LYS A 278 10.23 -3.11 0.83
CA LYS A 278 10.78 -2.84 -0.50
C LYS A 278 9.86 -3.39 -1.58
N VAL A 279 9.92 -2.77 -2.76
CA VAL A 279 9.16 -3.19 -3.94
C VAL A 279 10.11 -3.29 -5.14
N TYR A 280 10.10 -4.43 -5.80
CA TYR A 280 10.90 -4.68 -7.00
C TYR A 280 9.99 -5.06 -8.17
N ARG A 281 10.31 -4.57 -9.36
CA ARG A 281 9.76 -5.08 -10.61
C ARG A 281 10.70 -6.15 -11.15
N VAL A 282 10.13 -7.24 -11.60
CA VAL A 282 10.87 -8.41 -12.07
C VAL A 282 10.74 -8.49 -13.58
N THR A 283 11.84 -8.74 -14.27
CA THR A 283 11.84 -9.09 -15.70
C THR A 283 12.53 -10.42 -15.88
N TYR A 284 11.90 -11.32 -16.63
CA TYR A 284 12.44 -12.65 -16.92
C TYR A 284 12.84 -12.77 -18.38
N TYR A 285 14.04 -13.32 -18.60
CA TYR A 285 14.62 -13.58 -19.91
C TYR A 285 14.81 -15.09 -20.09
N GLU A 286 14.06 -15.69 -21.01
CA GLU A 286 14.10 -17.14 -21.27
C GLU A 286 15.26 -17.58 -22.19
N THR A 287 16.03 -16.64 -22.75
CA THR A 287 17.20 -16.97 -23.58
C THR A 287 18.24 -17.72 -22.75
N ALA A 288 19.04 -18.60 -23.37
CA ALA A 288 20.12 -19.29 -22.65
C ALA A 288 21.36 -18.38 -22.56
N PRO A 289 21.89 -18.06 -21.36
CA PRO A 289 21.44 -18.51 -20.03
C PRO A 289 20.20 -17.75 -19.54
N ARG A 290 19.24 -18.50 -18.96
CA ARG A 290 18.00 -17.92 -18.42
C ARG A 290 18.35 -16.89 -17.37
N THR A 291 17.88 -15.67 -17.53
CA THR A 291 18.26 -14.52 -16.69
C THR A 291 17.02 -13.90 -16.05
N LEU A 292 17.17 -13.40 -14.84
CA LEU A 292 16.16 -12.66 -14.10
C LEU A 292 16.76 -11.31 -13.70
N ASP A 293 16.03 -10.22 -13.92
CA ASP A 293 16.46 -8.86 -13.56
C ASP A 293 15.44 -8.23 -12.62
N PHE A 294 15.95 -7.43 -11.69
CA PHE A 294 15.17 -6.79 -10.64
C PHE A 294 15.40 -5.29 -10.73
N GLU A 295 14.35 -4.57 -11.07
CA GLU A 295 14.33 -3.11 -11.01
C GLU A 295 13.79 -2.69 -9.65
N VAL A 296 14.54 -1.85 -8.91
CA VAL A 296 14.06 -1.26 -7.67
C VAL A 296 12.94 -0.26 -7.99
N VAL A 297 11.71 -0.60 -7.65
CA VAL A 297 10.57 0.32 -7.75
C VAL A 297 10.55 1.22 -6.51
N TYR A 298 10.82 0.63 -5.35
CA TYR A 298 10.92 1.32 -4.08
C TYR A 298 11.88 0.62 -3.12
N SER A 299 12.74 1.41 -2.47
CA SER A 299 13.52 0.99 -1.31
C SER A 299 13.81 2.21 -0.43
N PRO A 300 13.58 2.14 0.90
CA PRO A 300 13.95 3.21 1.81
C PRO A 300 15.47 3.41 1.88
N ASP A 301 16.26 2.39 1.51
CA ASP A 301 17.72 2.38 1.56
C ASP A 301 18.35 2.26 0.16
N ALA A 302 17.83 3.01 -0.82
CA ALA A 302 18.22 2.92 -2.23
C ALA A 302 19.74 3.04 -2.49
N GLU A 303 20.50 3.71 -1.61
CA GLU A 303 21.97 3.82 -1.70
C GLU A 303 22.72 2.53 -1.33
N THR A 304 22.08 1.56 -0.67
CA THR A 304 22.72 0.31 -0.20
C THR A 304 22.25 -0.96 -0.91
N ASP A 305 21.13 -0.91 -1.66
CA ASP A 305 20.49 -2.07 -2.30
C ASP A 305 21.15 -2.57 -3.61
N SER A 306 22.46 -2.33 -3.75
CA SER A 306 23.25 -2.71 -4.93
C SER A 306 23.28 -4.21 -5.23
N LEU A 307 22.79 -5.07 -4.34
CA LEU A 307 22.84 -6.54 -4.48
C LEU A 307 21.60 -7.16 -5.11
N ILE A 308 20.39 -6.63 -4.84
CA ILE A 308 19.14 -7.16 -5.40
C ILE A 308 18.84 -6.55 -6.77
N GLY A 309 19.25 -5.32 -7.04
CA GLY A 309 19.11 -4.67 -8.36
C GLY A 309 20.00 -5.24 -9.47
N ASN A 310 20.40 -6.51 -9.37
CA ASN A 310 21.32 -7.19 -10.28
C ASN A 310 20.64 -8.33 -11.04
N LYS A 311 21.35 -8.82 -12.05
CA LYS A 311 20.94 -9.95 -12.89
C LYS A 311 21.30 -11.30 -12.26
N PHE A 312 20.32 -12.17 -12.14
CA PHE A 312 20.46 -13.55 -11.67
C PHE A 312 20.32 -14.53 -12.83
N ASN A 313 21.07 -15.63 -12.80
CA ASN A 313 20.94 -16.75 -13.72
C ASN A 313 20.17 -17.90 -13.06
N TYR A 314 19.42 -18.65 -13.88
CA TYR A 314 18.72 -19.85 -13.41
C TYR A 314 19.72 -20.93 -13.01
N ASP A 315 19.60 -21.45 -11.78
CA ASP A 315 20.42 -22.55 -11.32
C ASP A 315 19.71 -23.88 -11.54
N SER A 316 20.11 -24.61 -12.58
CA SER A 316 19.53 -25.89 -12.94
C SER A 316 20.04 -27.08 -12.10
N GLU A 317 21.07 -26.92 -11.26
CA GLU A 317 21.73 -28.06 -10.62
C GLU A 317 20.99 -28.62 -9.39
N GLU A 318 20.10 -27.86 -8.74
CA GLU A 318 19.39 -28.31 -7.51
C GLU A 318 18.05 -29.04 -7.72
N GLN A 319 17.50 -29.08 -8.93
CA GLN A 319 16.24 -29.82 -9.22
C GLN A 319 16.40 -31.34 -9.13
N GLY A 320 17.64 -31.86 -9.08
CA GLY A 320 17.92 -33.29 -8.94
C GLY A 320 17.64 -33.89 -7.54
N ILE A 321 17.32 -33.08 -6.52
CA ILE A 321 17.24 -33.58 -5.13
C ILE A 321 15.88 -33.34 -4.44
N ARG A 322 14.94 -32.56 -4.99
CA ARG A 322 13.64 -32.28 -4.32
C ARG A 322 12.39 -32.38 -5.20
N GLN A 323 12.32 -33.43 -6.03
CA GLN A 323 11.03 -34.06 -6.35
C GLN A 323 10.73 -35.17 -5.34
N THR A 324 10.64 -34.80 -4.06
CA THR A 324 9.86 -35.56 -3.09
C THR A 324 8.78 -34.63 -2.60
N GLU A 325 7.56 -34.90 -3.05
CA GLU A 325 6.35 -34.44 -2.40
C GLU A 325 6.44 -34.80 -0.92
N ALA A 326 6.76 -33.83 -0.07
CA ALA A 326 6.52 -33.92 1.36
C ALA A 326 5.24 -33.15 1.62
N ASP A 327 4.15 -33.91 1.68
CA ASP A 327 2.87 -33.54 2.26
C ASP A 327 3.10 -32.92 3.66
N PRO A 328 2.67 -31.67 3.93
CA PRO A 328 2.94 -31.00 5.20
C PRO A 328 2.13 -31.54 6.39
N THR A 329 1.36 -32.63 6.22
CA THR A 329 0.51 -33.16 7.28
C THR A 329 1.26 -34.02 8.34
N GLU A 330 2.52 -34.41 8.13
CA GLU A 330 3.24 -35.31 9.07
C GLU A 330 4.20 -34.63 10.07
N ALA A 331 4.42 -33.32 10.02
CA ALA A 331 5.33 -32.65 10.97
C ALA A 331 4.68 -32.28 12.32
N ALA A 332 3.44 -32.71 12.58
CA ALA A 332 2.72 -32.41 13.83
C ALA A 332 2.64 -33.58 14.83
N LEU A 333 3.19 -34.76 14.53
CA LEU A 333 3.23 -35.89 15.48
C LEU A 333 4.53 -36.71 15.35
N SER A 334 5.65 -36.15 15.80
CA SER A 334 6.79 -36.91 16.35
C SER A 334 7.68 -36.02 17.20
#